data_AF-A0A973I5G6-F1
#
_entry.id   AF-A0A973I5G6-F1
#
_cell.length_a   1.000
_cell.length_b   1.000
_cell.length_c   1.000
_cell.angle_alpha   90.00
_cell.angle_beta   90.00
_cell.angle_gamma   90.00
#
_symmetry.space_group_name_H-M   'P 1'
#
loop_
_entity.id
_entity.type
_entity.pdbx_description
1 polymer ?
#
loop_
_entity_poly.entity_id
_entity_poly.type
_entity_poly.pdbx_seq_one_letter_code
_entity_poly.pdbx_strand_id
1 'polypeptide(L)'
;LAGGKTNSEQSLTQSARELISEAGIAAMLLTRSEQGMSLISQAEKHDFAAQQLEVSDVTGAGDTVIATLAVMLGAGMEAKDAVEIANLAAGIAVSKLGAATVSPEELSRKLGQYLQQTGEHYQTPFEDVLQHIEFAKQNGEKIVFTNGCFDILHAGHVRYLAQAKARGDRLVVGLNNDESISRLKGPERPINPLDERAMVLSALASVDWVIPFGSIEENDTPAKLIEQISPDVLVKGGDYTVDQIAGADHVLRHGGKVEVLEFLNGCSTSNVISKIKS
;
A
#
# COMPACT_ATOMS: atom_id res chain seq x y z
N LEU A 1 6.23 36.16 -3.35
CA LEU A 1 5.00 36.41 -4.15
C LEU A 1 5.40 36.49 -5.61
N ALA A 2 4.91 35.57 -6.44
CA ALA A 2 5.35 35.30 -7.81
C ALA A 2 4.85 36.33 -8.85
N GLY A 3 4.98 37.64 -8.57
CA GLY A 3 4.82 38.71 -9.57
C GLY A 3 3.42 38.98 -10.15
N GLY A 4 2.39 38.18 -9.83
CA GLY A 4 1.02 38.32 -10.36
C GLY A 4 0.04 39.13 -9.48
N LYS A 5 -1.17 39.38 -9.98
CA LYS A 5 -2.28 39.99 -9.22
C LYS A 5 -2.91 38.94 -8.30
N THR A 6 -3.02 39.22 -7.01
CA THR A 6 -3.49 38.24 -5.99
C THR A 6 -4.71 38.71 -5.21
N ASN A 7 -5.49 39.63 -5.78
CA ASN A 7 -6.56 40.33 -5.07
C ASN A 7 -7.84 39.47 -4.94
N SER A 8 -7.93 38.37 -5.69
CA SER A 8 -8.99 37.37 -5.68
C SER A 8 -8.51 36.04 -6.28
N GLU A 9 -9.19 34.93 -5.98
CA GLU A 9 -8.94 33.61 -6.58
C GLU A 9 -8.91 33.65 -8.12
N GLN A 10 -9.85 34.38 -8.71
CA GLN A 10 -9.91 34.56 -10.16
C GLN A 10 -8.69 35.31 -10.68
N SER A 11 -8.28 36.40 -10.02
CA SER A 11 -7.11 37.17 -10.46
C SER A 11 -5.82 36.37 -10.35
N LEU A 12 -5.67 35.56 -9.31
CA LEU A 12 -4.52 34.70 -9.09
C LEU A 12 -4.45 33.59 -10.15
N THR A 13 -5.57 32.94 -10.44
CA THR A 13 -5.65 31.91 -11.49
C THR A 13 -5.35 32.51 -12.87
N GLN A 14 -5.88 33.70 -13.16
CA GLN A 14 -5.65 34.39 -14.42
C GLN A 14 -4.17 34.80 -14.58
N SER A 15 -3.57 35.41 -13.56
CA SER A 15 -2.15 35.76 -13.59
C SER A 15 -1.25 34.54 -13.71
N ALA A 16 -1.59 33.41 -13.07
CA ALA A 16 -0.86 32.17 -13.26
C ALA A 16 -0.92 31.69 -14.72
N ARG A 17 -2.09 31.74 -15.37
CA ARG A 17 -2.24 31.37 -16.79
C ARG A 17 -1.50 32.28 -17.76
N GLU A 18 -1.45 33.58 -17.47
CA GLU A 18 -0.65 34.54 -18.22
C GLU A 18 0.84 34.18 -18.13
N LEU A 19 1.35 33.96 -16.92
CA LEU A 19 2.74 33.55 -16.70
C LEU A 19 3.06 32.20 -17.36
N ILE A 20 2.14 31.22 -17.31
CA ILE A 20 2.27 29.93 -17.99
C ILE A 20 2.45 30.14 -19.50
N SER A 21 1.63 31.00 -20.10
CA SER A 21 1.70 31.32 -21.53
C SER A 21 2.98 32.06 -21.91
N GLU A 22 3.40 33.05 -21.11
CA GLU A 22 4.60 33.86 -21.36
C GLU A 22 5.88 33.05 -21.20
N ALA A 23 5.94 32.17 -20.20
CA ALA A 23 7.10 31.33 -19.93
C ALA A 23 7.15 30.06 -20.80
N GLY A 24 6.08 29.72 -21.52
CA GLY A 24 6.00 28.53 -22.36
C GLY A 24 6.05 27.21 -21.55
N ILE A 25 5.55 27.22 -20.32
CA ILE A 25 5.48 26.04 -19.45
C ILE A 25 4.10 25.39 -19.51
N ALA A 26 3.99 24.10 -19.18
CA ALA A 26 2.72 23.36 -19.29
C ALA A 26 1.74 23.66 -18.14
N ALA A 27 2.29 23.82 -16.93
CA ALA A 27 1.53 24.05 -15.71
C ALA A 27 2.37 24.82 -14.68
N MET A 28 1.70 25.40 -13.69
CA MET A 28 2.31 26.08 -12.54
C MET A 28 1.73 25.50 -11.26
N LEU A 29 2.59 25.05 -10.35
CA LEU A 29 2.22 24.74 -8.97
C LEU A 29 2.44 25.98 -8.10
N LEU A 30 1.36 26.52 -7.55
CA LEU A 30 1.41 27.67 -6.66
C LEU A 30 1.24 27.23 -5.21
N THR A 31 2.23 27.52 -4.36
CA THR A 31 2.11 27.33 -2.91
C THR A 31 1.34 28.49 -2.28
N ARG A 32 0.37 28.16 -1.41
CA ARG A 32 -0.62 29.09 -0.83
C ARG A 32 -0.60 29.07 0.70
N SER A 33 0.57 28.81 1.29
CA SER A 33 0.76 28.76 2.74
C SER A 33 -0.27 27.83 3.42
N GLU A 34 -0.98 28.31 4.44
CA GLU A 34 -2.00 27.56 5.19
C GLU A 34 -3.20 27.10 4.34
N GLN A 35 -3.38 27.67 3.15
CA GLN A 35 -4.44 27.26 2.22
C GLN A 35 -4.01 26.06 1.35
N GLY A 36 -2.74 25.67 1.39
CA GLY A 36 -2.21 24.52 0.67
C GLY A 36 -1.56 24.89 -0.66
N MET A 37 -1.96 24.23 -1.75
CA MET A 37 -1.36 24.42 -3.07
C MET A 37 -2.41 24.42 -4.18
N SER A 38 -2.13 25.09 -5.29
CA SER A 38 -2.96 25.05 -6.51
C SER A 38 -2.11 24.62 -7.70
N LEU A 39 -2.46 23.51 -8.35
CA LEU A 39 -1.91 23.12 -9.64
C LEU A 39 -2.76 23.74 -10.75
N ILE A 40 -2.15 24.60 -11.55
CA ILE A 40 -2.84 25.40 -12.57
C ILE A 40 -2.25 25.08 -13.94
N SER A 41 -3.11 24.75 -14.90
CA SER A 41 -2.78 24.68 -16.33
C SER A 41 -3.63 25.67 -17.12
N GLN A 42 -3.45 25.71 -18.45
CA GLN A 42 -4.34 26.48 -19.31
C GLN A 42 -5.80 25.99 -19.25
N ALA A 43 -6.00 24.68 -19.08
CA ALA A 43 -7.33 24.08 -19.10
C ALA A 43 -7.98 23.97 -17.71
N GLU A 44 -7.20 23.65 -16.69
CA GLU A 44 -7.73 23.22 -15.38
C GLU A 44 -7.00 23.87 -14.20
N LYS A 45 -7.66 23.86 -13.04
CA LYS A 45 -7.10 24.23 -11.73
C LYS A 45 -7.53 23.17 -10.73
N HIS A 46 -6.57 22.66 -9.96
CA HIS A 46 -6.80 21.73 -8.86
C HIS A 46 -6.25 22.35 -7.58
N ASP A 47 -7.06 22.38 -6.53
CA ASP A 47 -6.69 22.92 -5.22
C ASP A 47 -6.48 21.76 -4.24
N PHE A 48 -5.35 21.79 -3.55
CA PHE A 48 -4.93 20.79 -2.58
C PHE A 48 -4.84 21.47 -1.22
N ALA A 49 -5.69 21.08 -0.27
CA ALA A 49 -5.69 21.65 1.07
C ALA A 49 -4.38 21.36 1.81
N ALA A 50 -3.89 22.31 2.61
CA ALA A 50 -2.69 22.08 3.42
C ALA A 50 -2.94 20.94 4.42
N GLN A 51 -1.91 20.11 4.63
CA GLN A 51 -1.90 19.13 5.71
C GLN A 51 -1.70 19.87 7.05
N GLN A 52 -2.79 20.15 7.77
CA GLN A 52 -2.73 20.81 9.08
C GLN A 52 -2.15 19.87 10.14
N LEU A 53 -1.02 20.26 10.72
CA LEU A 53 -0.47 19.73 11.97
C LEU A 53 -0.23 20.90 12.92
N GLU A 54 -0.25 20.64 14.23
CA GLU A 54 0.14 21.61 15.26
C GLU A 54 1.52 22.17 14.92
N VAL A 55 1.57 23.45 14.52
CA VAL A 55 2.70 23.99 13.76
C VAL A 55 3.96 24.07 14.63
N SER A 56 5.05 23.47 14.14
CA SER A 56 6.42 23.77 14.56
C SER A 56 7.24 24.14 13.33
N ASP A 57 7.67 25.40 13.23
CA ASP A 57 8.66 25.91 12.24
C ASP A 57 8.42 25.59 10.75
N VAL A 58 8.04 26.59 9.96
CA VAL A 58 7.72 26.45 8.51
C VAL A 58 8.95 26.41 7.58
N THR A 59 10.15 26.25 8.13
CA THR A 59 11.40 26.22 7.33
C THR A 59 11.52 24.94 6.52
N GLY A 60 11.82 25.05 5.21
CA GLY A 60 12.13 23.90 4.35
C GLY A 60 10.93 23.20 3.69
N ALA A 61 9.70 23.67 3.93
CA ALA A 61 8.49 23.12 3.31
C ALA A 61 8.53 23.23 1.77
N GLY A 62 8.93 24.40 1.25
CA GLY A 62 9.02 24.64 -0.19
C GLY A 62 10.06 23.73 -0.87
N ASP A 63 11.22 23.57 -0.27
CA ASP A 63 12.28 22.68 -0.79
C ASP A 63 11.82 21.22 -0.81
N THR A 64 11.09 20.81 0.22
CA THR A 64 10.48 19.47 0.30
C THR A 64 9.46 19.25 -0.81
N VAL A 65 8.59 20.24 -1.08
CA VAL A 65 7.63 20.18 -2.19
C VAL A 65 8.36 20.03 -3.52
N ILE A 66 9.35 20.88 -3.79
CA ILE A 66 10.08 20.88 -5.05
C ILE A 66 10.82 19.55 -5.24
N ALA A 67 11.53 19.08 -4.22
CA ALA A 67 12.28 17.83 -4.28
C ALA A 67 11.36 16.63 -4.52
N THR A 68 10.27 16.53 -3.76
CA THR A 68 9.31 15.43 -3.88
C THR A 68 8.62 15.45 -5.24
N LEU A 69 8.13 16.61 -5.67
CA LEU A 69 7.47 16.78 -6.96
C LEU A 69 8.40 16.40 -8.12
N ALA A 70 9.66 16.85 -8.08
CA ALA A 70 10.65 16.53 -9.11
C ALA A 70 10.92 15.02 -9.20
N VAL A 71 11.03 14.33 -8.06
CA VAL A 71 11.21 12.87 -8.03
C VAL A 71 9.99 12.15 -8.59
N MET A 72 8.77 12.51 -8.17
CA MET A 72 7.55 11.85 -8.61
C MET A 72 7.29 12.06 -10.11
N LEU A 73 7.45 13.29 -10.61
CA LEU A 73 7.35 13.58 -12.05
C LEU A 73 8.45 12.88 -12.85
N GLY A 74 9.67 12.83 -12.32
CA GLY A 74 10.80 12.10 -12.93
C GLY A 74 10.56 10.59 -13.00
N ALA A 75 9.78 10.04 -12.08
CA ALA A 75 9.32 8.65 -12.08
C ALA A 75 8.11 8.40 -13.01
N GLY A 76 7.61 9.43 -13.70
CA GLY A 76 6.48 9.31 -14.65
C GLY A 76 5.10 9.40 -14.03
N MET A 77 4.99 9.83 -12.77
CA MET A 77 3.72 10.01 -12.08
C MET A 77 2.91 11.18 -12.67
N GLU A 78 1.58 11.07 -12.65
CA GLU A 78 0.69 12.16 -13.07
C GLU A 78 0.84 13.38 -12.14
N ALA A 79 0.65 14.57 -12.69
CA ALA A 79 0.97 15.80 -11.96
C ALA A 79 0.09 16.01 -10.72
N LYS A 80 -1.18 15.60 -10.74
CA LYS A 80 -2.07 15.75 -9.58
C LYS A 80 -1.61 14.84 -8.45
N ASP A 81 -1.36 13.56 -8.74
CA ASP A 81 -0.86 12.58 -7.76
C ASP A 81 0.49 13.02 -7.17
N ALA A 82 1.40 13.50 -8.01
CA ALA A 82 2.70 13.99 -7.59
C ALA A 82 2.59 15.20 -6.62
N VAL A 83 1.62 16.09 -6.86
CA VAL A 83 1.33 17.23 -5.98
C VAL A 83 0.72 16.78 -4.65
N GLU A 84 -0.15 15.77 -4.66
CA GLU A 84 -0.69 15.19 -3.43
C GLU A 84 0.42 14.62 -2.53
N ILE A 85 1.32 13.82 -3.11
CA ILE A 85 2.46 13.27 -2.38
C ILE A 85 3.38 14.38 -1.87
N ALA A 86 3.67 15.40 -2.70
CA ALA A 86 4.47 16.55 -2.29
C ALA A 86 3.82 17.33 -1.13
N ASN A 87 2.49 17.43 -1.10
CA ASN A 87 1.73 18.06 -0.02
C ASN A 87 1.85 17.26 1.29
N LEU A 88 1.77 15.93 1.22
CA LEU A 88 1.98 15.05 2.37
C LEU A 88 3.41 15.17 2.90
N ALA A 89 4.41 15.18 2.02
CA ALA A 89 5.81 15.37 2.39
C ALA A 89 6.03 16.73 3.07
N ALA A 90 5.46 17.81 2.52
CA ALA A 90 5.52 19.13 3.14
C ALA A 90 4.92 19.14 4.54
N GLY A 91 3.76 18.47 4.73
CA GLY A 91 3.14 18.30 6.04
C GLY A 91 4.05 17.58 7.06
N ILE A 92 4.80 16.57 6.61
CA ILE A 92 5.78 15.88 7.47
C ILE A 92 6.93 16.84 7.83
N ALA A 93 7.50 17.54 6.84
CA ALA A 93 8.62 18.45 7.06
C ALA A 93 8.28 19.55 8.09
N VAL A 94 7.11 20.20 7.97
CA VAL A 94 6.67 21.26 8.90
C VAL A 94 6.22 20.77 10.28
N SER A 95 6.22 19.46 10.51
CA SER A 95 5.98 18.89 11.84
C SER A 95 7.27 18.55 12.59
N LYS A 96 8.43 18.86 11.98
CA LYS A 96 9.75 18.66 12.56
C LYS A 96 10.39 20.02 12.86
N LEU A 97 11.29 20.04 13.85
CA LEU A 97 12.06 21.23 14.19
C LEU A 97 13.17 21.49 13.16
N GLY A 98 13.16 22.68 12.56
CA GLY A 98 14.15 23.15 11.59
C GLY A 98 14.01 22.52 10.20
N ALA A 99 15.02 22.74 9.34
CA ALA A 99 15.08 22.18 7.99
C ALA A 99 15.39 20.67 8.03
N ALA A 100 14.37 19.87 8.36
CA ALA A 100 14.46 18.42 8.44
C ALA A 100 14.05 17.75 7.13
N THR A 101 14.70 16.63 6.80
CA THR A 101 14.36 15.82 5.62
C THR A 101 13.17 14.91 5.88
N VAL A 102 12.44 14.56 4.81
CA VAL A 102 11.38 13.54 4.84
C VAL A 102 11.95 12.23 4.31
N SER A 103 11.84 11.17 5.09
CA SER A 103 12.26 9.83 4.66
C SER A 103 11.14 9.13 3.86
N PRO A 104 11.49 8.19 2.95
CA PRO A 104 10.52 7.36 2.24
C PRO A 104 9.55 6.63 3.19
N GLU A 105 10.03 6.16 4.34
CA GLU A 105 9.22 5.43 5.32
C GLU A 105 8.18 6.33 5.98
N GLU A 106 8.54 7.58 6.31
CA GLU A 106 7.60 8.56 6.85
C GLU A 106 6.53 8.95 5.84
N LEU A 107 6.93 9.16 4.59
CA LEU A 107 6.02 9.51 3.51
C LEU A 107 5.06 8.36 3.21
N SER A 108 5.57 7.13 3.10
CA SER A 108 4.77 5.92 2.91
C SER A 108 3.75 5.74 4.05
N ARG A 109 4.17 5.89 5.31
CA ARG A 109 3.28 5.83 6.47
C ARG A 109 2.18 6.89 6.41
N LYS A 110 2.53 8.13 6.06
CA LYS A 110 1.57 9.24 5.98
C LYS A 110 0.59 9.07 4.82
N LEU A 111 1.07 8.60 3.67
CA LEU A 111 0.25 8.24 2.52
C LEU A 111 -0.73 7.11 2.88
N GLY A 112 -0.27 6.06 3.56
CA GLY A 112 -1.14 4.99 4.05
C GLY A 112 -2.25 5.50 4.98
N GLN A 113 -1.95 6.44 5.89
CA GLN A 113 -2.96 7.08 6.74
C GLN A 113 -3.95 7.94 5.94
N TYR A 114 -3.47 8.70 4.95
CA TYR A 114 -4.31 9.52 4.10
C TYR A 114 -5.30 8.67 3.30
N LEU A 115 -4.81 7.60 2.66
CA LEU A 115 -5.62 6.66 1.88
C LEU A 115 -6.65 5.92 2.75
N GLN A 116 -6.28 5.56 3.99
CA GLN A 116 -7.24 5.01 4.97
C GLN A 116 -8.35 6.00 5.34
N GLN A 117 -8.04 7.30 5.44
CA GLN A 117 -9.03 8.34 5.77
C GLN A 117 -9.98 8.65 4.61
N THR A 118 -9.51 8.55 3.37
CA THR A 118 -10.33 8.75 2.16
C THR A 118 -11.15 7.51 1.78
N GLY A 119 -10.95 6.39 2.47
CA GLY A 119 -11.64 5.13 2.20
C GLY A 119 -11.11 4.38 0.97
N GLU A 120 -10.05 4.89 0.34
CA GLU A 120 -9.34 4.19 -0.71
C GLU A 120 -8.33 3.24 -0.08
N HIS A 121 -8.73 1.99 0.15
CA HIS A 121 -7.78 0.95 0.49
C HIS A 121 -6.90 0.66 -0.73
N TYR A 122 -5.71 1.25 -0.72
CA TYR A 122 -4.67 1.02 -1.71
C TYR A 122 -4.31 -0.47 -1.77
N GLN A 123 -4.80 -1.16 -2.79
CA GLN A 123 -4.14 -2.36 -3.27
C GLN A 123 -3.12 -1.91 -4.31
N THR A 124 -1.85 -1.91 -3.92
CA THR A 124 -0.76 -1.81 -4.88
C THR A 124 -1.00 -2.83 -6.01
N PRO A 125 -1.02 -2.42 -7.29
CA PRO A 125 -1.11 -3.37 -8.39
C PRO A 125 -0.07 -4.47 -8.23
N PHE A 126 -0.43 -5.71 -8.58
CA PHE A 126 0.43 -6.88 -8.33
C PHE A 126 1.86 -6.71 -8.87
N GLU A 127 2.00 -6.10 -10.05
CA GLU A 127 3.29 -5.84 -10.70
C GLU A 127 4.21 -4.92 -9.87
N ASP A 128 3.62 -4.00 -9.11
CA ASP A 128 4.34 -3.04 -8.27
C ASP A 128 4.66 -3.63 -6.89
N VAL A 129 3.85 -4.57 -6.39
CA VAL A 129 4.07 -5.23 -5.09
C VAL A 129 5.43 -5.95 -5.06
N LEU A 130 5.80 -6.63 -6.14
CA LEU A 130 7.08 -7.34 -6.20
C LEU A 130 8.27 -6.37 -6.09
N GLN A 131 8.17 -5.18 -6.69
CA GLN A 131 9.20 -4.14 -6.58
C GLN A 131 9.29 -3.60 -5.15
N HIS A 132 8.15 -3.40 -4.47
CA HIS A 132 8.11 -2.96 -3.07
C HIS A 132 8.71 -4.01 -2.11
N ILE A 133 8.43 -5.30 -2.35
CA ILE A 133 9.04 -6.39 -1.58
C ILE A 133 10.56 -6.39 -1.76
N GLU A 134 11.04 -6.24 -3.00
CA GLU A 134 12.47 -6.18 -3.29
C GLU A 134 13.14 -4.97 -2.64
N PHE A 135 12.49 -3.80 -2.67
CA PHE A 135 12.96 -2.61 -1.96
C PHE A 135 13.05 -2.82 -0.45
N ALA A 136 12.02 -3.42 0.17
CA ALA A 136 12.03 -3.73 1.60
C ALA A 136 13.18 -4.69 1.96
N LYS A 137 13.44 -5.70 1.13
CA LYS A 137 14.60 -6.60 1.30
C LYS A 137 15.93 -5.87 1.21
N GLN A 138 16.08 -4.93 0.27
CA GLN A 138 17.29 -4.12 0.14
C GLN A 138 17.52 -3.22 1.37
N ASN A 139 16.45 -2.83 2.05
CA ASN A 139 16.51 -2.13 3.34
C ASN A 139 16.76 -3.06 4.54
N GLY A 140 16.94 -4.36 4.32
CA GLY A 140 17.19 -5.36 5.35
C GLY A 140 15.94 -5.79 6.12
N GLU A 141 14.74 -5.48 5.61
CA GLU A 141 13.48 -5.91 6.21
C GLU A 141 13.23 -7.39 5.94
N LYS A 142 12.84 -8.13 6.98
CA LYS A 142 12.57 -9.56 6.89
C LYS A 142 11.17 -9.84 6.37
N ILE A 143 11.07 -10.53 5.24
CA ILE A 143 9.81 -10.83 4.56
C ILE A 143 9.22 -12.15 5.03
N VAL A 144 8.00 -12.09 5.55
CA VAL A 144 7.18 -13.25 5.91
C VAL A 144 6.13 -13.47 4.83
N PHE A 145 5.92 -14.71 4.44
CA PHE A 145 4.87 -15.11 3.52
C PHE A 145 3.93 -16.12 4.17
N THR A 146 2.64 -15.98 3.92
CA THR A 146 1.60 -16.99 4.18
C THR A 146 0.61 -16.98 3.03
N ASN A 147 -0.21 -18.02 2.90
CA ASN A 147 -1.30 -18.02 1.94
C ASN A 147 -2.59 -18.69 2.45
N GLY A 148 -3.72 -18.36 1.82
CA GLY A 148 -5.00 -19.00 2.07
C GLY A 148 -6.14 -18.39 1.24
N CYS A 149 -7.33 -18.98 1.37
CA CYS A 149 -8.53 -18.50 0.67
C CYS A 149 -9.15 -17.26 1.35
N PHE A 150 -9.11 -17.20 2.68
CA PHE A 150 -9.66 -16.13 3.52
C PHE A 150 -11.09 -15.69 3.14
N ASP A 151 -11.95 -16.66 2.83
CA ASP A 151 -13.28 -16.42 2.28
C ASP A 151 -14.20 -15.65 3.26
N ILE A 152 -14.36 -16.15 4.49
CA ILE A 152 -14.97 -15.39 5.59
C ILE A 152 -13.96 -15.30 6.72
N LEU A 153 -13.52 -14.09 7.04
CA LEU A 153 -12.61 -13.84 8.15
C LEU A 153 -13.29 -14.07 9.50
N HIS A 154 -12.47 -14.47 10.47
CA HIS A 154 -12.85 -14.65 11.85
C HIS A 154 -11.63 -14.42 12.75
N ALA A 155 -11.84 -14.35 14.07
CA ALA A 155 -10.78 -14.08 15.04
C ALA A 155 -9.56 -15.02 14.91
N GLY A 156 -9.78 -16.29 14.54
CA GLY A 156 -8.70 -17.23 14.22
C GLY A 156 -7.76 -16.74 13.10
N HIS A 157 -8.29 -16.21 12.00
CA HIS A 157 -7.47 -15.65 10.91
C HIS A 157 -6.70 -14.40 11.37
N VAL A 158 -7.35 -13.50 12.11
CA VAL A 158 -6.70 -12.28 12.61
C VAL A 158 -5.52 -12.63 13.53
N ARG A 159 -5.71 -13.56 14.46
CA ARG A 159 -4.63 -14.01 15.36
C ARG A 159 -3.53 -14.74 14.61
N TYR A 160 -3.87 -15.60 13.65
CA TYR A 160 -2.91 -16.30 12.81
C TYR A 160 -2.02 -15.33 12.01
N LEU A 161 -2.63 -14.34 11.35
CA LEU A 161 -1.89 -13.33 10.58
C LEU A 161 -1.01 -12.46 11.48
N ALA A 162 -1.50 -12.08 12.67
CA ALA A 162 -0.68 -11.36 13.65
C ALA A 162 0.52 -12.19 14.14
N GLN A 163 0.35 -13.49 14.36
CA GLN A 163 1.44 -14.39 14.73
C GLN A 163 2.44 -14.58 13.58
N ALA A 164 1.97 -14.68 12.34
CA ALA A 164 2.82 -14.74 11.15
C ALA A 164 3.65 -13.45 11.01
N LYS A 165 3.01 -12.28 11.08
CA LYS A 165 3.67 -10.97 11.04
C LYS A 165 4.77 -10.87 12.10
N ALA A 166 4.57 -11.40 13.30
CA ALA A 166 5.58 -11.39 14.37
C ALA A 166 6.85 -12.23 14.08
N ARG A 167 6.98 -12.88 12.91
CA ARG A 167 8.18 -13.61 12.47
C ARG A 167 9.12 -12.80 11.58
N GLY A 168 8.75 -11.58 11.24
CA GLY A 168 9.57 -10.66 10.46
C GLY A 168 9.01 -9.24 10.51
N ASP A 169 9.40 -8.44 9.53
CA ASP A 169 9.09 -7.01 9.49
C ASP A 169 7.92 -6.72 8.55
N ARG A 170 7.72 -7.54 7.51
CA ARG A 170 6.64 -7.42 6.54
C ARG A 170 5.93 -8.76 6.30
N LEU A 171 4.60 -8.74 6.23
CA LEU A 171 3.78 -9.90 5.92
C LEU A 171 3.14 -9.75 4.54
N VAL A 172 3.47 -10.69 3.66
CA VAL A 172 2.82 -10.92 2.38
C VAL A 172 1.80 -12.05 2.54
N VAL A 173 0.57 -11.82 2.09
CA VAL A 173 -0.49 -12.82 2.05
C VAL A 173 -0.81 -13.19 0.61
N GLY A 174 -0.43 -14.42 0.21
CA GLY A 174 -0.94 -15.05 -1.01
C GLY A 174 -2.43 -15.37 -0.86
N LEU A 175 -3.26 -14.82 -1.73
CA LEU A 175 -4.70 -14.98 -1.72
C LEU A 175 -5.16 -15.80 -2.92
N ASN A 176 -5.82 -16.94 -2.70
CA ASN A 176 -6.39 -17.70 -3.82
C ASN A 176 -7.43 -16.85 -4.56
N ASN A 177 -7.39 -16.85 -5.89
CA ASN A 177 -8.43 -16.25 -6.74
C ASN A 177 -9.72 -17.11 -6.72
N ASP A 178 -10.76 -16.58 -7.35
CA ASP A 178 -12.10 -17.17 -7.27
C ASP A 178 -12.15 -18.52 -7.98
N GLU A 179 -11.50 -18.68 -9.14
CA GLU A 179 -11.49 -19.97 -9.84
C GLU A 179 -10.72 -21.04 -9.07
N SER A 180 -9.61 -20.67 -8.42
CA SER A 180 -8.82 -21.56 -7.55
C SER A 180 -9.63 -22.06 -6.38
N ILE A 181 -10.36 -21.17 -5.70
CA ILE A 181 -11.21 -21.57 -4.58
C ILE A 181 -12.34 -22.48 -5.06
N SER A 182 -12.96 -22.17 -6.20
CA SER A 182 -14.04 -22.98 -6.77
C SER A 182 -13.57 -24.40 -7.11
N ARG A 183 -12.36 -24.56 -7.68
CA ARG A 183 -11.75 -25.87 -7.93
C ARG A 183 -11.43 -26.63 -6.63
N LEU A 184 -10.91 -25.95 -5.62
CA LEU A 184 -10.48 -26.56 -4.36
C LEU A 184 -11.64 -26.93 -3.42
N LYS A 185 -12.72 -26.14 -3.42
CA LYS A 185 -13.81 -26.23 -2.42
C LYS A 185 -15.20 -26.44 -3.00
N GLY A 186 -15.33 -26.44 -4.32
CA GLY A 186 -16.59 -26.63 -5.05
C GLY A 186 -17.21 -25.32 -5.55
N PRO A 187 -18.25 -25.44 -6.40
CA PRO A 187 -18.81 -24.32 -7.16
C PRO A 187 -19.54 -23.27 -6.32
N GLU A 188 -19.95 -23.61 -5.09
CA GLU A 188 -20.58 -22.66 -4.15
C GLU A 188 -19.57 -21.74 -3.43
N ARG A 189 -18.29 -21.82 -3.79
CA ARG A 189 -17.19 -21.05 -3.19
C ARG A 189 -16.36 -20.36 -4.27
N PRO A 190 -15.79 -19.18 -3.98
CA PRO A 190 -15.90 -18.42 -2.72
C PRO A 190 -17.27 -17.77 -2.53
N ILE A 191 -17.58 -17.34 -1.29
CA ILE A 191 -18.78 -16.53 -1.00
C ILE A 191 -18.51 -15.07 -1.37
N ASN A 192 -17.33 -14.57 -1.02
CA ASN A 192 -16.91 -13.21 -1.33
C ASN A 192 -15.92 -13.22 -2.51
N PRO A 193 -16.10 -12.35 -3.52
CA PRO A 193 -15.18 -12.26 -4.65
C PRO A 193 -13.77 -11.81 -4.20
N LEU A 194 -12.79 -12.01 -5.08
CA LEU A 194 -11.38 -11.71 -4.81
C LEU A 194 -11.16 -10.31 -4.26
N ASP A 195 -11.70 -9.29 -4.93
CA ASP A 195 -11.46 -7.89 -4.58
C ASP A 195 -11.95 -7.56 -3.16
N GLU A 196 -13.11 -8.08 -2.75
CA GLU A 196 -13.65 -7.89 -1.41
C GLU A 196 -12.78 -8.58 -0.35
N ARG A 197 -12.38 -9.83 -0.59
CA ARG A 197 -11.49 -10.57 0.33
C ARG A 197 -10.15 -9.85 0.47
N ALA A 198 -9.61 -9.36 -0.63
CA ALA A 198 -8.32 -8.69 -0.68
C ALA A 198 -8.40 -7.33 0.04
N MET A 199 -9.48 -6.57 -0.15
CA MET A 199 -9.75 -5.31 0.57
C MET A 199 -9.78 -5.53 2.09
N VAL A 200 -10.56 -6.52 2.56
CA VAL A 200 -10.66 -6.80 3.99
C VAL A 200 -9.31 -7.22 4.58
N LEU A 201 -8.54 -8.06 3.88
CA LEU A 201 -7.20 -8.45 4.32
C LEU A 201 -6.24 -7.26 4.37
N SER A 202 -6.29 -6.38 3.38
CA SER A 202 -5.42 -5.19 3.29
C SER A 202 -5.72 -4.17 4.40
N ALA A 203 -6.92 -4.22 4.99
CA ALA A 203 -7.29 -3.39 6.13
C ALA A 203 -6.76 -3.94 7.48
N LEU A 204 -6.24 -5.17 7.53
CA LEU A 204 -5.70 -5.73 8.77
C LEU A 204 -4.32 -5.18 9.08
N ALA A 205 -4.13 -4.66 10.28
CA ALA A 205 -2.86 -4.07 10.74
C ALA A 205 -1.64 -5.01 10.64
N SER A 206 -1.86 -6.33 10.57
CA SER A 206 -0.79 -7.32 10.44
C SER A 206 -0.36 -7.60 9.00
N VAL A 207 -1.08 -7.11 7.99
CA VAL A 207 -0.86 -7.42 6.57
C VAL A 207 -0.27 -6.21 5.86
N ASP A 208 0.87 -6.37 5.19
CA ASP A 208 1.47 -5.29 4.40
C ASP A 208 1.09 -5.41 2.92
N TRP A 209 1.05 -6.64 2.39
CA TRP A 209 0.72 -6.88 0.98
C TRP A 209 -0.18 -8.10 0.82
N VAL A 210 -1.13 -8.00 -0.11
CA VAL A 210 -1.99 -9.10 -0.54
C VAL A 210 -1.73 -9.35 -2.02
N ILE A 211 -1.46 -10.60 -2.38
CA ILE A 211 -1.13 -10.98 -3.75
C ILE A 211 -2.05 -12.12 -4.20
N PRO A 212 -2.86 -11.93 -5.26
CA PRO A 212 -3.68 -13.00 -5.79
C PRO A 212 -2.84 -14.06 -6.51
N PHE A 213 -3.24 -15.32 -6.40
CA PHE A 213 -2.69 -16.43 -7.17
C PHE A 213 -3.77 -17.50 -7.41
N GLY A 214 -3.54 -18.43 -8.34
CA GLY A 214 -4.46 -19.55 -8.56
C GLY A 214 -4.71 -19.88 -10.02
N SER A 215 -3.73 -20.52 -10.66
CA SER A 215 -3.90 -21.06 -12.02
C SER A 215 -3.91 -22.59 -12.00
N ILE A 216 -4.50 -23.17 -13.05
CA ILE A 216 -4.49 -24.62 -13.27
C ILE A 216 -3.05 -25.12 -13.47
N GLU A 217 -2.24 -24.36 -14.20
CA GLU A 217 -0.83 -24.68 -14.49
C GLU A 217 0.03 -24.77 -13.23
N GLU A 218 -0.34 -24.03 -12.18
CA GLU A 218 0.35 -24.00 -10.90
C GLU A 218 -0.31 -24.92 -9.85
N ASN A 219 -1.26 -25.76 -10.27
CA ASN A 219 -2.04 -26.66 -9.42
C ASN A 219 -2.68 -25.94 -8.22
N ASP A 220 -3.10 -24.68 -8.38
CA ASP A 220 -3.67 -23.88 -7.31
C ASP A 220 -2.76 -23.70 -6.08
N THR A 221 -1.45 -23.86 -6.26
CA THR A 221 -0.45 -23.72 -5.20
C THR A 221 0.27 -22.36 -5.26
N PRO A 222 0.73 -21.82 -4.12
CA PRO A 222 1.50 -20.58 -4.11
C PRO A 222 2.99 -20.79 -4.47
N ALA A 223 3.40 -21.97 -4.94
CA ALA A 223 4.83 -22.33 -5.05
C ALA A 223 5.61 -21.35 -5.95
N LYS A 224 5.09 -21.05 -7.13
CA LYS A 224 5.71 -20.11 -8.08
C LYS A 224 5.75 -18.68 -7.53
N LEU A 225 4.71 -18.26 -6.80
CA LEU A 225 4.70 -16.96 -6.14
C LEU A 225 5.77 -16.90 -5.03
N ILE A 226 5.93 -17.98 -4.26
CA ILE A 226 6.99 -18.11 -3.26
C ILE A 226 8.37 -18.07 -3.90
N GLU A 227 8.56 -18.67 -5.09
CA GLU A 227 9.82 -18.61 -5.83
C GLU A 227 10.15 -17.17 -6.24
N GLN A 228 9.18 -16.43 -6.78
CA GLN A 228 9.34 -15.03 -7.16
C GLN A 228 9.65 -14.12 -5.97
N ILE A 229 8.91 -14.29 -4.86
CA ILE A 229 9.09 -13.48 -3.66
C ILE A 229 10.36 -13.89 -2.91
N SER A 230 10.72 -15.17 -2.90
CA SER A 230 11.78 -15.75 -2.06
C SER A 230 11.77 -15.22 -0.61
N PRO A 231 10.71 -15.51 0.18
CA PRO A 231 10.55 -14.95 1.52
C PRO A 231 11.56 -15.54 2.52
N ASP A 232 11.90 -14.77 3.56
CA ASP A 232 12.78 -15.21 4.64
C ASP A 232 12.07 -16.18 5.60
N VAL A 233 10.75 -16.05 5.74
CA VAL A 233 9.93 -16.97 6.55
C VAL A 233 8.67 -17.34 5.78
N LEU A 234 8.45 -18.64 5.61
CA LEU A 234 7.18 -19.19 5.15
C LEU A 234 6.39 -19.71 6.35
N VAL A 235 5.21 -19.16 6.56
CA VAL A 235 4.32 -19.54 7.66
C VAL A 235 3.12 -20.28 7.12
N LYS A 236 2.79 -21.42 7.73
CA LYS A 236 1.53 -22.13 7.51
C LYS A 236 0.81 -22.40 8.82
N GLY A 237 -0.51 -22.26 8.79
CA GLY A 237 -1.36 -22.69 9.90
C GLY A 237 -1.80 -24.14 9.75
N GLY A 238 -1.92 -24.84 10.87
CA GLY A 238 -2.55 -26.17 10.96
C GLY A 238 -1.57 -27.32 11.15
N ASP A 239 -2.02 -28.54 10.86
CA ASP A 239 -1.30 -29.77 11.17
C ASP A 239 -0.42 -30.25 10.00
N TYR A 240 0.14 -29.32 9.23
CA TYR A 240 1.01 -29.64 8.09
C TYR A 240 2.40 -30.03 8.58
N THR A 241 3.02 -31.00 7.91
CA THR A 241 4.47 -31.20 8.01
C THR A 241 5.18 -30.30 7.00
N VAL A 242 6.43 -29.92 7.29
CA VAL A 242 7.19 -28.97 6.46
C VAL A 242 7.31 -29.44 5.00
N ASP A 243 7.48 -30.74 4.78
CA ASP A 243 7.57 -31.40 3.47
C ASP A 243 6.26 -31.35 2.66
N GLN A 244 5.11 -31.07 3.29
CA GLN A 244 3.82 -30.94 2.62
C GLN A 244 3.52 -29.51 2.17
N ILE A 245 4.34 -28.53 2.56
CA ILE A 245 4.10 -27.13 2.30
C ILE A 245 4.69 -26.76 0.93
N ALA A 246 3.82 -26.39 -0.01
CA ALA A 246 4.24 -25.87 -1.30
C ALA A 246 5.19 -24.67 -1.14
N GLY A 247 6.37 -24.74 -1.78
CA GLY A 247 7.41 -23.71 -1.70
C GLY A 247 8.37 -23.83 -0.50
N ALA A 248 8.17 -24.78 0.43
CA ALA A 248 9.07 -24.98 1.57
C ALA A 248 10.51 -25.30 1.15
N ASP A 249 10.67 -26.20 0.18
CA ASP A 249 11.97 -26.58 -0.40
C ASP A 249 12.75 -25.36 -0.91
N HIS A 250 12.08 -24.46 -1.61
CA HIS A 250 12.69 -23.25 -2.16
C HIS A 250 13.20 -22.35 -1.03
N VAL A 251 12.34 -22.05 -0.05
CA VAL A 251 12.65 -21.19 1.09
C VAL A 251 13.84 -21.74 1.89
N LEU A 252 13.84 -23.04 2.19
CA LEU A 252 14.93 -23.68 2.94
C LEU A 252 16.27 -23.65 2.17
N ARG A 253 16.26 -23.89 0.86
CA ARG A 253 17.48 -23.84 0.02
C ARG A 253 18.08 -22.44 -0.05
N HIS A 254 17.27 -21.40 0.08
CA HIS A 254 17.70 -20.01 0.07
C HIS A 254 17.97 -19.45 1.48
N GLY A 255 18.05 -20.31 2.50
CA GLY A 255 18.41 -19.92 3.88
C GLY A 255 17.26 -19.34 4.71
N GLY A 256 16.04 -19.36 4.18
CA GLY A 256 14.84 -18.98 4.90
C GLY A 256 14.37 -20.07 5.88
N LYS A 257 13.28 -19.78 6.60
CA LYS A 257 12.68 -20.65 7.60
C LYS A 257 11.25 -21.03 7.20
N VAL A 258 10.84 -22.25 7.52
CA VAL A 258 9.45 -22.69 7.39
C VAL A 258 8.90 -22.96 8.78
N GLU A 259 7.82 -22.28 9.14
CA GLU A 259 7.20 -22.39 10.46
C GLU A 259 5.74 -22.82 10.32
N VAL A 260 5.34 -23.78 11.16
CA VAL A 260 3.96 -24.23 11.27
C VAL A 260 3.37 -23.71 12.57
N LEU A 261 2.31 -22.93 12.48
CA LEU A 261 1.61 -22.36 13.62
C LEU A 261 0.34 -23.17 13.92
N GLU A 262 0.10 -23.41 15.20
CA GLU A 262 -1.13 -24.06 15.65
C GLU A 262 -2.34 -23.16 15.39
N PHE A 263 -3.41 -23.72 14.79
CA PHE A 263 -4.68 -23.02 14.71
C PHE A 263 -5.37 -22.98 16.07
N LEU A 264 -6.03 -21.87 16.36
CA LEU A 264 -6.95 -21.81 17.49
C LEU A 264 -8.17 -22.68 17.23
N ASN A 265 -8.33 -23.70 18.07
CA ASN A 265 -9.50 -24.57 18.09
C ASN A 265 -10.80 -23.74 18.27
N GLY A 266 -11.80 -24.02 17.42
CA GLY A 266 -13.17 -23.51 17.57
C GLY A 266 -13.63 -22.40 16.63
N CYS A 267 -12.74 -21.85 15.78
CA CYS A 267 -13.09 -20.82 14.78
C CYS A 267 -12.73 -21.30 13.37
N SER A 268 -13.74 -21.67 12.57
CA SER A 268 -13.58 -21.93 11.13
C SER A 268 -14.72 -21.30 10.34
N THR A 269 -14.45 -20.88 9.10
CA THR A 269 -15.48 -20.37 8.18
C THR A 269 -16.63 -21.38 7.99
N SER A 270 -16.32 -22.68 7.95
CA SER A 270 -17.33 -23.74 7.86
C SER A 270 -18.23 -23.78 9.10
N ASN A 271 -17.68 -23.57 10.29
CA ASN A 271 -18.46 -23.53 11.54
C ASN A 271 -19.35 -22.28 11.64
N VAL A 272 -18.91 -21.15 11.07
CA VAL A 272 -19.73 -19.93 10.99
C VAL A 272 -20.93 -20.18 10.06
N ILE A 273 -20.69 -20.76 8.89
CA ILE A 273 -21.76 -21.06 7.93
C ILE A 273 -22.73 -22.11 8.46
N SER A 274 -22.24 -23.15 9.13
CA SER A 274 -23.12 -24.16 9.73
C SER A 274 -24.03 -23.57 10.81
N LYS A 275 -23.55 -22.57 11.58
CA LYS A 275 -24.37 -21.83 12.56
C LYS A 275 -25.41 -20.91 11.94
N ILE A 276 -25.19 -20.42 10.72
CA ILE A 276 -26.16 -19.59 9.99
C ILE A 276 -27.27 -20.45 9.37
N LYS A 277 -26.94 -21.68 8.96
CA LYS A 277 -27.90 -22.64 8.37
C LYS A 277 -28.75 -23.40 9.39
N SER A 278 -28.46 -23.27 10.70
CA SER A 278 -29.20 -23.89 11.82
C SER A 278 -30.14 -22.89 12.48
#